data_AF-F4GGW3-F1
#
_entry.id   AF-F4GGW3-F1
#
_cell.length_a   1.000
_cell.length_b   1.000
_cell.length_c   1.000
_cell.angle_alpha   90.00
_cell.angle_beta   90.00
_cell.angle_gamma   90.00
#
_symmetry.space_group_name_H-M   'P 1'
#
loop_
_entity.id
_entity.type
_entity.pdbx_description
1 polymer ?
#
loop_
_entity_poly.entity_id
_entity_poly.type
_entity_poly.pdbx_seq_one_letter_code
_entity_poly.pdbx_strand_id
1 'polypeptide(L)'
;MSNLASYILFALALVLAGWTFMVWRGFTQNWLPPELAAGKVAQVERNLFINAPFPVVGRPDQVYRLPDGLHVPLENKNRDAHRVYETDIAQLSLQAWLLRLNGLETAPFGFVAINNRKTRERRAMRVELRDDAYCEQLVARYIDLTERRAKARKSRGRKCDTCGHRSECFSLNP
;
A
#
# COMPACT_ATOMS: atom_id res chain seq x y z
N MET A 1 47.10 27.68 -6.07
CA MET A 1 46.11 26.95 -5.26
C MET A 1 45.78 25.67 -6.00
N SER A 2 46.13 24.53 -5.41
CA SER A 2 46.31 23.22 -6.03
C SER A 2 45.03 22.62 -6.62
N ASN A 3 45.16 21.88 -7.73
CA ASN A 3 44.08 21.11 -8.39
C ASN A 3 43.18 20.33 -7.42
N LEU A 4 43.73 19.89 -6.27
CA LEU A 4 42.99 19.25 -5.18
C LEU A 4 41.85 20.12 -4.62
N ALA A 5 42.06 21.42 -4.41
CA ALA A 5 41.03 22.34 -3.92
C ALA A 5 39.90 22.50 -4.95
N SER A 6 40.25 22.56 -6.24
CA SER A 6 39.26 22.60 -7.33
C SER A 6 38.43 21.33 -7.41
N TYR A 7 39.03 20.15 -7.22
CA TYR A 7 38.29 18.88 -7.19
C TYR A 7 37.33 18.79 -5.98
N ILE A 8 37.76 19.26 -4.81
CA ILE A 8 36.91 19.29 -3.60
C ILE A 8 35.72 20.22 -3.80
N LEU A 9 35.94 21.43 -4.32
CA LEU A 9 34.86 22.39 -4.60
C LEU A 9 33.87 21.85 -5.63
N PHE A 10 34.37 21.19 -6.68
CA PHE A 10 33.50 20.57 -7.68
C PHE A 10 32.66 19.42 -7.10
N ALA A 11 33.25 18.55 -6.28
CA ALA A 11 32.53 17.49 -5.60
C ALA A 11 31.45 18.03 -4.65
N LEU A 12 31.76 19.07 -3.87
CA LEU A 12 30.79 19.75 -3.00
C LEU A 12 29.64 20.38 -3.80
N ALA A 13 29.93 20.99 -4.95
CA ALA A 13 28.90 21.54 -5.83
C ALA A 13 27.97 20.45 -6.38
N LEU A 14 28.50 19.29 -6.78
CA LEU A 14 27.69 18.15 -7.22
C LEU A 14 26.81 17.58 -6.10
N VAL A 15 27.35 17.45 -4.88
CA VAL A 15 26.58 17.01 -3.71
C VAL A 15 25.47 18.00 -3.39
N LEU A 16 25.77 19.30 -3.39
CA LEU A 16 24.78 20.34 -3.13
C LEU A 16 23.70 20.36 -4.23
N ALA A 17 24.08 20.25 -5.50
CA ALA A 17 23.14 20.17 -6.62
C ALA A 17 22.26 18.91 -6.56
N GLY A 18 22.84 17.76 -6.19
CA GLY A 18 22.09 16.53 -5.97
C GLY A 18 21.11 16.64 -4.80
N TRP A 19 21.55 17.24 -3.69
CA TRP A 19 20.71 17.48 -2.52
C TRP A 19 19.57 18.44 -2.81
N THR A 20 19.84 19.58 -3.46
CA THR A 20 18.80 20.54 -3.86
C THR A 20 17.83 19.94 -4.86
N PHE A 21 18.30 19.14 -5.82
CA PHE A 21 17.42 18.40 -6.75
C PHE A 21 16.52 17.40 -6.02
N MET A 22 17.05 16.63 -5.06
CA MET A 22 16.25 15.69 -4.27
C MET A 22 15.21 16.40 -3.41
N VAL A 23 15.60 17.50 -2.74
CA VAL A 23 14.71 18.33 -1.92
C VAL A 23 13.62 18.96 -2.77
N TRP A 24 13.96 19.56 -3.91
CA TRP A 24 13.02 20.13 -4.87
C TRP A 24 12.05 19.08 -5.42
N ARG A 25 12.56 17.88 -5.74
CA ARG A 25 11.71 16.75 -6.17
C ARG A 25 10.76 16.27 -5.07
N GLY A 26 11.15 16.40 -3.80
CA GLY A 26 10.28 16.16 -2.65
C GLY A 26 9.15 17.19 -2.55
N PHE A 27 9.47 18.48 -2.70
CA PHE A 27 8.48 19.57 -2.64
C PHE A 27 7.52 19.62 -3.82
N THR A 28 7.93 19.14 -4.99
CA THR A 28 7.11 19.15 -6.21
C THR A 28 6.15 17.95 -6.32
N GLN A 29 6.05 17.11 -5.27
CA GLN A 29 5.11 15.98 -5.26
C GLN A 29 3.68 16.45 -5.01
N ASN A 30 2.99 16.84 -6.08
CA ASN A 30 1.59 17.25 -6.06
C ASN A 30 0.59 16.08 -5.87
N TRP A 31 1.07 14.85 -5.76
CA TRP A 31 0.22 13.66 -5.62
C TRP A 31 -0.10 13.30 -4.17
N LEU A 32 0.70 13.78 -3.21
CA LEU A 32 0.54 13.43 -1.80
C LEU A 32 -0.64 14.22 -1.20
N PRO A 33 -1.66 13.56 -0.64
CA PRO A 33 -2.80 14.23 -0.03
C PRO A 33 -2.37 15.17 1.11
N PRO A 34 -3.04 16.32 1.30
CA PRO A 34 -2.74 17.25 2.40
C PRO A 34 -2.72 16.59 3.78
N GLU A 35 -3.62 15.63 4.02
CA GLU A 35 -3.71 14.88 5.28
C GLU A 35 -2.42 14.11 5.57
N LEU A 36 -1.83 13.47 4.54
CA LEU A 36 -0.57 12.75 4.67
C LEU A 36 0.64 13.68 4.67
N ALA A 37 0.57 14.79 3.93
CA ALA A 37 1.62 15.80 3.87
C ALA A 37 1.84 16.50 5.23
N ALA A 38 0.80 16.63 6.04
CA ALA A 38 0.89 17.13 7.42
C ALA A 38 1.45 16.08 8.40
N GLY A 39 1.43 14.80 8.02
CA GLY A 39 1.93 13.69 8.84
C GLY A 39 3.42 13.40 8.64
N LYS A 40 3.87 12.30 9.22
CA LYS A 40 5.22 11.76 9.04
C LYS A 40 5.16 10.30 8.60
N VAL A 41 6.10 9.89 7.77
CA VAL A 41 6.25 8.47 7.43
C VAL A 41 6.70 7.72 8.69
N ALA A 42 5.87 6.79 9.18
CA ALA A 42 6.12 5.98 10.36
C ALA A 42 6.75 4.63 10.01
N GLN A 43 6.33 4.02 8.90
CA GLN A 43 6.87 2.75 8.41
C GLN A 43 6.92 2.75 6.89
N VAL A 44 7.93 2.07 6.33
CA VAL A 44 8.06 1.78 4.90
C VAL A 44 8.42 0.31 4.77
N GLU A 45 7.61 -0.45 4.03
CA GLU A 45 7.80 -1.87 3.75
C GLU A 45 8.24 -2.69 4.98
N ARG A 46 7.62 -2.46 6.13
CA ARG A 46 7.92 -3.19 7.37
C ARG A 46 6.92 -4.32 7.57
N ASN A 47 7.41 -5.50 7.93
CA ASN A 47 6.55 -6.63 8.28
C ASN A 47 5.82 -6.35 9.59
N LEU A 48 4.51 -6.60 9.56
CA LEU A 48 3.63 -6.70 10.71
C LEU A 48 3.25 -8.16 10.86
N PHE A 49 3.24 -8.64 12.11
CA PHE A 49 2.94 -10.03 12.41
C PHE A 49 2.06 -10.10 13.65
N ILE A 50 1.04 -10.94 13.61
CA ILE A 50 0.20 -11.27 14.75
C ILE A 50 -0.05 -12.77 14.80
N ASN A 51 -0.21 -13.30 16.02
CA ASN A 51 -0.52 -14.72 16.26
C ASN A 51 -1.99 -14.95 16.62
N ALA A 52 -2.69 -13.90 17.08
CA ALA A 52 -4.07 -13.95 17.51
C ALA A 52 -4.83 -12.74 16.91
N PRO A 53 -6.11 -12.92 16.51
CA PRO A 53 -6.91 -14.15 16.59
C PRO A 53 -6.52 -15.23 15.57
N PHE A 54 -5.74 -14.88 14.54
CA PHE A 54 -5.21 -15.81 13.54
C PHE A 54 -3.72 -15.52 13.32
N PRO A 55 -2.89 -16.46 12.84
CA PRO A 55 -1.54 -16.14 12.41
C PRO A 55 -1.59 -15.40 11.06
N VAL A 56 -1.24 -14.10 11.05
CA VAL A 56 -1.25 -13.27 9.84
C VAL A 56 0.00 -12.41 9.78
N VAL A 57 0.59 -12.35 8.58
CA VAL A 57 1.68 -11.43 8.24
C VAL A 57 1.21 -10.47 7.15
N GLY A 58 1.60 -9.20 7.28
CA GLY A 58 1.34 -8.18 6.27
C GLY A 58 2.52 -7.22 6.16
N ARG A 59 2.68 -6.62 4.99
CA ARG A 59 3.74 -5.64 4.73
C ARG A 59 3.14 -4.45 3.98
N PRO A 60 2.67 -3.41 4.69
CA PRO A 60 2.22 -2.19 4.04
C PRO A 60 3.39 -1.52 3.31
N ASP A 61 3.14 -0.97 2.12
CA ASP A 61 4.15 -0.20 1.40
C ASP A 61 4.63 0.98 2.24
N GLN A 62 3.67 1.77 2.74
CA GLN A 62 3.93 2.92 3.59
C GLN A 62 2.84 3.06 4.65
N VAL A 63 3.23 3.58 5.81
CA VAL A 63 2.32 3.97 6.89
C VAL A 63 2.70 5.38 7.31
N TYR A 64 1.73 6.28 7.26
CA TYR A 64 1.88 7.64 7.76
C TYR A 64 1.30 7.74 9.16
N ARG A 65 1.94 8.50 10.05
CA ARG A 65 1.39 8.92 11.34
C ARG A 65 0.96 10.38 11.23
N LEU A 66 -0.32 10.62 11.45
CA LEU A 66 -0.94 11.94 11.42
C LEU A 66 -0.59 12.75 12.68
N PRO A 67 -0.84 14.08 12.69
CA PRO A 67 -0.60 14.92 13.86
C PRO A 67 -1.39 14.52 15.11
N ASP A 68 -2.58 13.94 14.95
CA ASP A 68 -3.40 13.38 16.04
C ASP A 68 -2.89 12.03 16.58
N GLY A 69 -1.83 11.49 15.97
CA GLY A 69 -1.21 10.22 16.35
C GLY A 69 -1.73 8.99 15.62
N LEU A 70 -2.81 9.12 14.83
CA LEU A 70 -3.40 8.00 14.08
C LEU A 70 -2.52 7.59 12.90
N HIS A 71 -2.56 6.30 12.56
CA HIS A 71 -1.82 5.71 11.45
C HIS A 71 -2.71 5.52 10.22
N VAL A 72 -2.16 5.81 9.05
CA VAL A 72 -2.85 5.69 7.76
C VAL A 72 -2.00 4.82 6.83
N PRO A 73 -2.47 3.63 6.44
CA PRO A 73 -1.79 2.82 5.43
C PRO A 73 -1.96 3.46 4.04
N LEU A 74 -0.88 3.41 3.27
CA LEU A 74 -0.84 3.81 1.87
C LEU A 74 -0.23 2.70 1.03
N GLU A 75 -0.90 2.39 -0.08
CA GLU A 75 -0.53 1.31 -1.00
C GLU A 75 -0.27 1.86 -2.41
N ASN A 76 0.84 1.48 -3.04
CA ASN A 76 1.16 1.92 -4.40
C ASN A 76 0.61 0.95 -5.45
N LYS A 77 0.02 1.49 -6.52
CA LYS A 77 -0.48 0.70 -7.66
C LYS A 77 -0.06 1.32 -8.99
N ASN A 78 0.27 0.46 -9.96
CA ASN A 78 0.53 0.86 -11.34
C ASN A 78 -0.62 0.37 -12.23
N ARG A 79 -1.40 1.28 -12.81
CA ARG A 79 -2.66 0.96 -13.53
C ARG A 79 -2.87 1.88 -14.73
N ASP A 80 -3.80 1.52 -15.61
CA ASP A 80 -4.15 2.38 -16.77
C ASP A 80 -5.23 3.42 -16.43
N ALA A 81 -5.84 3.33 -15.25
CA ALA A 81 -6.86 4.23 -14.76
C ALA A 81 -6.71 4.46 -13.26
N HIS A 82 -7.02 5.68 -12.80
CA HIS A 82 -7.12 6.03 -11.38
C HIS A 82 -8.41 5.50 -10.79
N ARG A 83 -8.47 4.18 -10.61
CA ARG A 83 -9.65 3.49 -10.06
C ARG A 83 -9.25 2.64 -8.87
N VAL A 84 -10.05 2.74 -7.81
CA VAL A 84 -10.04 1.85 -6.64
C VAL A 84 -10.92 0.64 -6.92
N TYR A 85 -10.47 -0.54 -6.52
CA TYR A 85 -11.22 -1.78 -6.57
C TYR A 85 -11.53 -2.30 -5.16
N GLU A 86 -12.55 -3.14 -5.02
CA GLU A 86 -12.90 -3.81 -3.76
C GLU A 86 -11.70 -4.53 -3.11
N THR A 87 -10.80 -5.10 -3.93
CA THR A 87 -9.58 -5.73 -3.42
C THR A 87 -8.60 -4.76 -2.78
N ASP A 88 -8.58 -3.50 -3.24
CA ASP A 88 -7.76 -2.46 -2.60
C ASP A 88 -8.33 -2.08 -1.25
N ILE A 89 -9.66 -1.95 -1.16
CA ILE A 89 -10.38 -1.69 0.10
C ILE A 89 -10.09 -2.81 1.09
N ALA A 90 -10.22 -4.07 0.65
CA ALA A 90 -9.92 -5.24 1.48
C ALA A 90 -8.46 -5.26 1.95
N GLN A 91 -7.50 -5.01 1.04
CA GLN A 91 -6.08 -4.99 1.36
C GLN A 91 -5.74 -3.89 2.38
N LEU A 92 -6.17 -2.66 2.15
CA LEU A 92 -5.92 -1.54 3.08
C LEU A 92 -6.62 -1.76 4.43
N SER A 93 -7.83 -2.33 4.43
CA SER A 93 -8.56 -2.64 5.68
C SER A 93 -7.79 -3.69 6.51
N LEU A 94 -7.30 -4.76 5.86
CA LEU A 94 -6.48 -5.78 6.52
C LEU A 94 -5.15 -5.21 7.04
N GLN A 95 -4.50 -4.32 6.29
CA GLN A 95 -3.29 -3.63 6.75
C GLN A 95 -3.57 -2.74 7.98
N ALA A 96 -4.67 -2.00 7.98
CA ALA A 96 -5.08 -1.18 9.13
C ALA A 96 -5.43 -2.04 10.35
N TRP A 97 -6.14 -3.16 10.15
CA TRP A 97 -6.42 -4.13 11.20
C TRP A 97 -5.12 -4.69 11.81
N LEU A 98 -4.15 -5.07 10.98
CA LEU A 98 -2.82 -5.50 11.46
C LEU A 98 -2.09 -4.41 12.24
N LEU A 99 -2.16 -3.15 11.79
CA LEU A 99 -1.59 -2.01 12.51
C LEU A 99 -2.21 -1.88 13.91
N ARG A 100 -3.55 -1.93 14.01
CA ARG A 100 -4.27 -1.86 15.30
C ARG A 100 -3.85 -2.99 16.24
N LEU A 101 -3.78 -4.22 15.75
CA LEU A 101 -3.32 -5.37 16.54
C LEU A 101 -1.84 -5.28 16.96
N ASN A 102 -1.03 -4.45 16.29
CA ASN A 102 0.34 -4.12 16.68
C ASN A 102 0.44 -2.85 17.55
N GLY A 103 -0.68 -2.37 18.12
CA GLY A 103 -0.71 -1.20 19.00
C GLY A 103 -0.62 0.14 18.27
N LEU A 104 -0.83 0.16 16.96
CA LEU A 104 -0.80 1.35 16.12
C LEU A 104 -2.24 1.71 15.74
N GLU A 105 -2.87 2.59 16.52
CA GLU A 105 -4.20 3.10 16.23
C GLU A 105 -4.24 3.73 14.83
N THR A 106 -5.35 3.54 14.11
CA THR A 106 -5.49 3.94 12.72
C THR A 106 -6.65 4.88 12.49
N ALA A 107 -6.52 5.76 11.50
CA ALA A 107 -7.67 6.50 10.99
C ALA A 107 -8.66 5.55 10.28
N PRO A 108 -9.95 5.94 10.11
CA PRO A 108 -10.94 5.12 9.42
C PRO A 108 -10.76 5.08 7.88
N PHE A 109 -9.66 5.62 7.36
CA PHE A 109 -9.36 5.71 5.93
C PHE A 109 -7.91 5.33 5.62
N GLY A 110 -7.67 4.97 4.36
CA GLY A 110 -6.36 4.73 3.77
C GLY A 110 -6.24 5.39 2.39
N PHE A 111 -5.09 5.21 1.74
CA PHE A 111 -4.87 5.75 0.39
C PHE A 111 -4.31 4.70 -0.57
N VAL A 112 -4.80 4.73 -1.81
CA VAL A 112 -4.17 4.02 -2.93
C VAL A 112 -3.47 5.05 -3.80
N ALA A 113 -2.13 5.05 -3.80
CA ALA A 113 -1.33 5.89 -4.68
C ALA A 113 -1.20 5.22 -6.05
N ILE A 114 -1.99 5.69 -7.02
CA ILE A 114 -2.04 5.12 -8.36
C ILE A 114 -1.16 5.94 -9.30
N ASN A 115 -0.14 5.29 -9.86
CA ASN A 115 0.62 5.79 -10.99
C ASN A 115 -0.03 5.29 -12.30
N ASN A 116 -0.52 6.22 -13.10
CA ASN A 116 -1.17 5.90 -14.36
C ASN A 116 -0.12 5.58 -15.44
N ARG A 117 -0.14 4.36 -15.98
CA ARG A 117 0.85 3.91 -16.98
C ARG A 117 0.74 4.68 -18.31
N LYS A 118 -0.45 5.17 -18.66
CA LYS A 118 -0.72 5.89 -19.92
C LYS A 118 -0.37 7.37 -19.81
N THR A 119 -0.83 8.04 -18.75
CA THR A 119 -0.64 9.49 -18.58
C THR A 119 0.60 9.85 -17.76
N ARG A 120 1.23 8.88 -17.09
CA ARG A 120 2.31 9.06 -16.10
C ARG A 120 1.92 9.89 -14.88
N GLU A 121 0.63 10.20 -14.75
CA GLU A 121 0.10 10.96 -13.63
C GLU A 121 -0.06 10.07 -12.39
N ARG A 122 0.45 10.56 -11.26
CA ARG A 122 0.26 9.92 -9.96
C ARG A 122 -0.84 10.62 -9.18
N ARG A 123 -1.79 9.86 -8.66
CA ARG A 123 -2.85 10.38 -7.76
C ARG A 123 -3.04 9.44 -6.58
N ALA A 124 -3.19 10.00 -5.38
CA ALA A 124 -3.65 9.26 -4.22
C ALA A 124 -5.18 9.29 -4.14
N MET A 125 -5.78 8.10 -4.11
CA MET A 125 -7.22 7.92 -3.97
C MET A 125 -7.55 7.56 -2.53
N ARG A 126 -8.34 8.39 -1.84
CA ARG A 126 -8.79 8.09 -0.48
C ARG A 126 -9.77 6.92 -0.48
N VAL A 127 -9.66 6.04 0.50
CA VAL A 127 -10.48 4.85 0.67
C VAL A 127 -11.00 4.79 2.10
N GLU A 128 -12.30 4.64 2.27
CA GLU A 128 -12.87 4.30 3.58
C GLU A 128 -12.58 2.84 3.91
N LEU A 129 -12.05 2.61 5.09
CA LEU A 129 -11.68 1.28 5.55
C LEU A 129 -12.89 0.57 6.14
N ARG A 130 -12.86 -0.76 6.01
CA ARG A 130 -13.80 -1.63 6.72
C ARG A 130 -13.30 -1.91 8.13
N ASP A 131 -14.22 -2.34 8.98
CA ASP A 131 -13.97 -2.61 10.39
C ASP A 131 -13.23 -3.94 10.62
N ASP A 132 -12.95 -4.22 11.89
CA ASP A 132 -12.26 -5.44 12.32
C ASP A 132 -13.08 -6.69 12.00
N ALA A 133 -14.40 -6.65 12.19
CA ALA A 133 -15.29 -7.77 11.90
C ALA A 133 -15.24 -8.18 10.41
N TYR A 134 -15.21 -7.21 9.50
CA TYR A 134 -15.00 -7.47 8.07
C TYR A 134 -13.65 -8.15 7.81
N CYS A 135 -12.58 -7.66 8.45
CA CYS A 135 -11.24 -8.20 8.29
C CYS A 135 -11.14 -9.65 8.79
N GLU A 136 -11.68 -9.92 9.98
CA GLU A 136 -11.74 -11.26 10.56
C GLU A 136 -12.55 -12.23 9.68
N GLN A 137 -13.68 -11.78 9.12
CA GLN A 137 -14.46 -12.60 8.17
C GLN A 137 -13.67 -12.94 6.91
N LEU A 138 -12.87 -12.01 6.37
CA LEU A 138 -12.01 -12.29 5.23
C LEU A 138 -10.93 -13.32 5.56
N VAL A 139 -10.26 -13.17 6.71
CA VAL A 139 -9.22 -14.11 7.15
C VAL A 139 -9.82 -15.49 7.44
N ALA A 140 -10.93 -15.56 8.18
CA ALA A 140 -11.63 -16.81 8.45
C ALA A 140 -12.06 -17.50 7.14
N ARG A 141 -12.60 -16.74 6.19
CA ARG A 141 -12.98 -17.28 4.88
C ARG A 141 -11.79 -17.83 4.11
N TYR A 142 -10.63 -17.19 4.19
CA TYR A 142 -9.40 -17.68 3.60
C TYR A 142 -8.96 -19.02 4.23
N ILE A 143 -8.98 -19.11 5.55
CA ILE A 143 -8.65 -20.35 6.28
C ILE A 143 -9.63 -21.48 5.91
N ASP A 144 -10.93 -21.20 5.85
CA ASP A 144 -11.93 -22.18 5.43
C ASP A 144 -11.69 -22.71 4.01
N LEU A 145 -11.17 -21.87 3.11
CA LEU A 145 -10.82 -22.27 1.74
C LEU A 145 -9.57 -23.16 1.73
N THR A 146 -8.52 -22.78 2.46
CA THR A 146 -7.26 -23.52 2.47
C THR A 146 -7.40 -24.87 3.17
N GLU A 147 -8.22 -24.95 4.22
CA GLU A 147 -8.54 -26.18 4.94
C GLU A 147 -9.67 -27.00 4.30
N ARG A 148 -10.17 -26.58 3.12
CA ARG A 148 -11.25 -27.25 2.38
C ARG A 148 -12.58 -27.38 3.14
N ARG A 149 -12.80 -26.56 4.18
CA ARG A 149 -14.07 -26.46 4.92
C ARG A 149 -15.13 -25.67 4.16
N ALA A 150 -14.74 -24.91 3.13
CA ALA A 150 -15.65 -24.22 2.25
C ALA A 150 -15.18 -24.24 0.79
N LYS A 151 -16.14 -24.13 -0.16
CA LYS A 151 -15.84 -24.14 -1.59
C LYS A 151 -15.51 -22.75 -2.12
N ALA A 152 -14.51 -22.65 -3.00
CA ALA A 152 -14.24 -21.42 -3.76
C ALA A 152 -15.45 -21.09 -4.66
N ARG A 153 -15.65 -19.80 -4.93
CA ARG A 153 -16.71 -19.33 -5.82
C ARG A 153 -16.09 -18.69 -7.06
N LYS A 154 -16.77 -18.79 -8.19
CA LYS A 154 -16.39 -18.10 -9.42
C LYS A 154 -16.38 -16.59 -9.16
N SER A 155 -15.31 -15.91 -9.60
CA SER A 155 -15.29 -14.45 -9.54
C SER A 155 -16.39 -13.88 -10.44
N ARG A 156 -17.06 -12.83 -9.97
CA ARG A 156 -17.96 -12.05 -10.83
C ARG A 156 -17.13 -11.27 -11.87
N GLY A 157 -17.59 -11.23 -13.10
CA GLY A 157 -16.94 -10.49 -14.20
C GLY A 157 -15.73 -11.18 -14.84
N ARG A 158 -14.93 -10.39 -15.57
CA ARG A 158 -13.83 -10.87 -16.45
C ARG A 158 -12.59 -11.38 -15.72
N LYS A 159 -12.53 -11.36 -14.38
CA LYS A 159 -11.36 -11.88 -13.63
C LYS A 159 -11.11 -13.37 -13.89
N CYS A 160 -12.13 -14.13 -14.25
CA CYS A 160 -11.95 -15.54 -14.62
C CYS A 160 -11.20 -15.71 -15.95
N ASP A 161 -11.21 -14.70 -16.82
CA ASP A 161 -10.58 -14.75 -18.15
C ASP A 161 -9.05 -14.60 -18.04
N THR A 162 -8.58 -13.95 -16.97
CA THR A 162 -7.16 -13.68 -16.69
C THR A 162 -6.64 -14.41 -15.45
N CYS A 163 -7.41 -15.34 -14.90
CA CYS A 163 -7.04 -16.10 -13.70
C CYS A 163 -5.91 -17.10 -14.01
N GLY A 164 -4.83 -17.08 -13.23
CA GLY A 164 -3.72 -18.03 -13.37
C GLY A 164 -4.10 -19.50 -13.12
N HIS A 165 -5.18 -19.75 -12.35
CA HIS A 165 -5.71 -21.09 -12.06
C HIS A 165 -6.83 -21.52 -13.01
N ARG A 166 -7.02 -20.82 -14.14
CA ARG A 166 -8.15 -21.07 -15.05
C ARG A 166 -8.18 -22.51 -15.57
N SER A 167 -7.04 -23.10 -15.94
CA SER A 167 -6.94 -24.48 -16.44
C SER A 167 -7.43 -25.50 -15.42
N GLU A 168 -7.01 -25.37 -14.16
CA GLU A 168 -7.40 -26.27 -13.05
C GLU A 168 -8.87 -26.08 -12.65
N CYS A 169 -9.38 -24.86 -12.74
CA CYS A 169 -10.75 -24.54 -12.35
C CYS A 169 -11.81 -25.29 -13.19
N PHE A 170 -11.56 -25.48 -14.49
CA PHE A 170 -12.47 -26.22 -15.38
C PHE A 170 -12.43 -27.74 -15.12
N SER A 171 -11.31 -28.27 -14.65
CA SER A 171 -11.20 -29.70 -14.31
C SER A 171 -11.97 -30.09 -13.05
N LEU A 172 -12.28 -29.12 -12.16
CA LEU A 172 -12.96 -29.34 -10.88
C LEU A 172 -14.45 -28.96 -10.88
N ASN A 173 -14.95 -28.32 -11.94
CA ASN A 173 -16.36 -27.98 -12.17
C ASN A 173 -16.65 -28.04 -13.68
N PRO A 174 -16.85 -29.24 -14.28
CA PRO A 174 -17.20 -29.37 -15.69
C PRO A 174 -18.54 -28.68 -16.02
#